data_AF-A0A8W8NPB9-F1
#
_entry.id   AF-A0A8W8NPB9-F1
#
_cell.length_a   1.000
_cell.length_b   1.000
_cell.length_c   1.000
_cell.angle_alpha   90.00
_cell.angle_beta   90.00
_cell.angle_gamma   90.00
#
_symmetry.space_group_name_H-M   'P 1'
#
loop_
_entity.id
_entity.type
_entity.pdbx_description
1 polymer ?
#
loop_
_entity_poly.entity_id
_entity_poly.type
_entity_poly.pdbx_seq_one_letter_code
_entity_poly.pdbx_strand_id
1 'polypeptide(L)'
;MVWWKVDLGGVYNIYSINILFKNYDGSGCKNTSLFGSNCDTPCPTNCKDSTCHIQSGVCFMCKPGWTGTYCNTTCGEGWYGVNCSQHCEGHCKDNMICNHVTGQCDEGCATGWTGTTCSKGGTCNIP
;
A
#
# COMPACT_ATOMS: atom_id res chain seq x y z
N MET A 1 -36.68 -42.15 37.18
CA MET A 1 -35.63 -41.24 37.66
C MET A 1 -34.34 -41.55 36.92
N VAL A 2 -34.05 -40.77 35.86
CA VAL A 2 -32.86 -40.97 35.01
C VAL A 2 -31.73 -40.17 35.61
N TRP A 3 -30.68 -40.84 36.06
CA TRP A 3 -29.45 -40.22 36.50
C TRP A 3 -28.46 -40.27 35.34
N TRP A 4 -28.18 -39.12 34.73
CA TRP A 4 -27.07 -39.01 33.79
C TRP A 4 -25.77 -39.09 34.59
N LYS A 5 -24.81 -39.91 34.14
CA LYS A 5 -23.43 -39.75 34.55
C LYS A 5 -22.85 -38.57 33.77
N VAL A 6 -22.42 -37.54 34.49
CA VAL A 6 -21.60 -36.47 33.92
C VAL A 6 -20.15 -36.88 34.13
N ASP A 7 -19.50 -37.37 33.08
CA ASP A 7 -18.04 -37.52 33.10
C ASP A 7 -17.42 -36.13 32.87
N LEU A 8 -16.94 -35.51 33.95
CA LEU A 8 -16.30 -34.18 33.91
C LEU A 8 -14.90 -34.17 33.26
N GLY A 9 -14.53 -35.25 32.56
CA GLY A 9 -13.19 -35.43 32.01
C GLY A 9 -12.09 -35.44 33.08
N GLY A 10 -10.86 -35.72 32.67
CA GLY A 10 -9.68 -35.55 33.53
C GLY A 10 -9.19 -34.11 33.51
N VAL A 11 -8.77 -33.59 34.66
CA VAL A 11 -7.93 -32.39 34.73
C VAL A 11 -6.48 -32.84 34.58
N TYR A 12 -5.83 -32.45 33.48
CA TYR A 12 -4.46 -32.86 33.18
C TYR A 12 -3.49 -31.69 33.46
N ASN A 13 -2.51 -31.94 34.31
CA ASN A 13 -1.41 -31.01 34.53
C ASN A 13 -0.34 -31.22 33.45
N ILE A 14 -0.19 -30.23 32.58
CA ILE A 14 0.88 -30.16 31.58
C ILE A 14 2.10 -29.47 32.20
N TYR A 15 3.06 -30.26 32.64
CA TYR A 15 4.28 -29.74 33.29
C TYR A 15 5.32 -29.23 32.29
N SER A 16 5.33 -29.75 31.06
CA SER A 16 6.22 -29.31 29.98
C SER A 16 5.66 -29.70 28.62
N ILE A 17 5.65 -28.76 27.68
CA ILE A 17 5.28 -28.98 26.27
C ILE A 17 6.52 -28.67 25.43
N ASN A 18 6.99 -29.64 24.67
CA ASN A 18 8.07 -29.45 23.69
C ASN A 18 7.45 -29.13 22.33
N ILE A 19 7.39 -27.84 21.98
CA ILE A 19 6.99 -27.40 20.65
C ILE A 19 8.23 -27.36 19.77
N LEU A 20 8.33 -28.29 18.82
CA LEU A 20 9.39 -28.28 17.82
C LEU A 20 8.95 -27.42 16.64
N PHE A 21 9.45 -26.19 16.56
CA PHE A 21 9.28 -25.37 15.36
C PHE A 21 10.17 -25.96 14.26
N LYS A 22 9.55 -26.58 13.25
CA LYS A 22 10.27 -26.85 12.01
C LYS A 22 10.58 -25.49 11.37
N ASN A 23 11.85 -25.12 11.36
CA ASN A 23 12.30 -24.07 10.46
C ASN A 23 12.21 -24.68 9.06
N TYR A 24 11.14 -24.36 8.33
CA TYR A 24 11.17 -24.57 6.90
C TYR A 24 12.19 -23.55 6.39
N ASP A 25 13.41 -24.01 6.12
CA ASP A 25 14.37 -23.32 5.25
C ASP A 25 13.74 -23.21 3.86
N GLY A 26 12.71 -22.36 3.78
CA GLY A 26 12.16 -21.93 2.51
C GLY A 26 13.31 -21.28 1.77
N SER A 27 13.44 -21.64 0.50
CA SER A 27 14.26 -20.95 -0.50
C SER A 27 13.86 -19.47 -0.54
N GLY A 28 14.36 -18.71 0.43
CA GLY A 28 14.10 -17.32 0.65
C GLY A 28 15.32 -16.53 0.24
N CYS A 29 15.11 -15.52 -0.59
CA CYS A 29 16.17 -14.58 -0.91
C CYS A 29 16.67 -13.93 0.37
N LYS A 30 17.98 -14.03 0.64
CA LYS A 30 18.60 -13.32 1.77
C LYS A 30 18.36 -11.80 1.70
N ASN A 31 18.13 -11.29 0.49
CA ASN A 31 17.81 -9.89 0.21
C ASN A 31 16.32 -9.75 -0.16
N THR A 32 15.59 -8.92 0.58
CA THR A 32 14.17 -8.62 0.33
C THR A 32 13.95 -7.72 -0.90
N SER A 33 15.03 -7.16 -1.45
CA SER A 33 15.03 -6.31 -2.65
C SER A 33 15.10 -7.09 -3.96
N LEU A 34 15.25 -8.42 -3.88
CA LEU A 34 15.38 -9.31 -5.03
C LEU A 34 14.31 -10.41 -4.95
N PHE A 35 13.90 -10.92 -6.10
CA PHE A 35 12.92 -11.99 -6.24
C PHE A 35 13.32 -12.98 -7.35
N GLY A 36 12.60 -14.10 -7.40
CA GLY A 36 12.80 -15.20 -8.33
C GLY A 36 13.50 -16.39 -7.68
N SER A 37 13.55 -17.53 -8.38
CA SER A 37 14.13 -18.77 -7.85
C SER A 37 15.61 -18.65 -7.49
N ASN A 38 16.33 -17.75 -8.15
CA ASN A 38 17.76 -17.49 -7.93
C ASN A 38 18.03 -16.16 -7.21
N CYS A 39 17.01 -15.36 -6.91
CA CYS A 39 17.16 -14.05 -6.28
C CYS A 39 18.01 -13.05 -7.08
N ASP A 40 17.94 -13.12 -8.42
CA ASP A 40 18.71 -12.25 -9.31
C ASP A 40 17.87 -11.07 -9.85
N THR A 41 16.55 -11.09 -9.67
CA THR A 41 15.66 -10.09 -10.26
C THR A 41 15.31 -9.02 -9.22
N PRO A 42 15.58 -7.73 -9.47
CA PRO A 42 15.20 -6.67 -8.53
C PRO A 42 13.70 -6.46 -8.48
N CYS A 43 13.18 -6.21 -7.27
CA CYS A 43 11.78 -5.83 -7.08
C CYS A 43 11.42 -4.59 -7.93
N PRO A 44 10.15 -4.46 -8.34
CA PRO A 44 9.68 -3.27 -9.04
C PRO A 44 10.05 -1.97 -8.29
N THR A 45 10.51 -0.95 -9.03
CA THR A 45 11.05 0.30 -8.47
C THR A 45 10.04 1.06 -7.60
N ASN A 46 8.75 0.89 -7.88
CA ASN A 46 7.67 1.56 -7.18
C ASN A 46 7.08 0.75 -6.03
N CYS A 47 7.62 -0.44 -5.72
CA CYS A 47 7.33 -1.09 -4.44
C CYS A 47 7.84 -0.20 -3.31
N LYS A 48 7.08 -0.12 -2.22
CA LYS A 48 7.51 0.54 -1.00
C LYS A 48 8.72 -0.19 -0.41
N ASP A 49 9.75 0.57 -0.03
CA ASP A 49 11.01 0.06 0.53
C ASP A 49 11.72 -0.99 -0.34
N SER A 50 11.43 -1.00 -1.65
CA SER A 50 11.88 -2.03 -2.61
C SER A 50 11.54 -3.46 -2.16
N THR A 51 10.49 -3.64 -1.35
CA THR A 51 10.13 -4.95 -0.79
C THR A 51 9.01 -5.57 -1.61
N CYS A 52 9.24 -6.78 -2.10
CA CYS A 52 8.26 -7.56 -2.85
C CYS A 52 8.28 -9.03 -2.45
N HIS A 53 7.28 -9.77 -2.89
CA HIS A 53 7.19 -11.20 -2.66
C HIS A 53 8.36 -11.91 -3.36
N ILE A 54 9.18 -12.62 -2.57
CA ILE A 54 10.46 -13.21 -3.00
C ILE A 54 10.36 -14.19 -4.18
N GLN A 55 9.21 -14.79 -4.44
CA GLN A 55 9.04 -15.72 -5.57
C GLN A 55 8.36 -15.08 -6.78
N SER A 56 7.36 -14.22 -6.54
CA SER A 56 6.50 -13.70 -7.61
C SER A 56 6.81 -12.26 -8.00
N GLY A 57 7.59 -11.52 -7.21
CA GLY A 57 7.90 -10.11 -7.46
C GLY A 57 6.75 -9.15 -7.13
N VAL A 58 5.63 -9.65 -6.62
CA VAL A 58 4.43 -8.86 -6.28
C VAL A 58 4.75 -7.91 -5.12
N CYS A 59 4.50 -6.61 -5.30
CA CYS A 59 4.72 -5.64 -4.23
C CYS A 59 3.70 -5.84 -3.11
N PHE A 60 4.14 -5.80 -1.86
CA PHE A 60 3.22 -5.79 -0.71
C PHE A 60 2.51 -4.44 -0.56
N MET A 61 3.21 -3.36 -0.90
CA MET A 61 2.70 -2.00 -0.91
C MET A 61 3.37 -1.19 -2.02
N CYS A 62 2.62 -0.25 -2.58
CA CYS A 62 3.13 0.72 -3.55
C CYS A 62 3.57 2.03 -2.88
N LYS A 63 4.52 2.71 -3.52
CA LYS A 63 4.81 4.12 -3.23
C LYS A 63 3.58 4.99 -3.55
N PRO A 64 3.44 6.17 -2.91
CA PRO A 64 2.36 7.10 -3.23
C PRO A 64 2.32 7.40 -4.74
N GLY A 65 1.12 7.46 -5.31
CA GLY A 65 0.90 7.69 -6.72
C GLY A 65 0.97 6.46 -7.61
N TRP A 66 1.23 5.28 -7.06
CA TRP A 66 1.31 4.03 -7.82
C TRP A 66 0.32 2.98 -7.30
N THR A 67 -0.15 2.14 -8.20
CA THR A 67 -1.12 1.08 -7.95
C THR A 67 -0.85 -0.15 -8.84
N GLY A 68 -1.63 -1.20 -8.61
CA GLY A 68 -1.49 -2.51 -9.25
C GLY A 68 -0.54 -3.45 -8.51
N THR A 69 -0.59 -4.73 -8.87
CA THR A 69 0.14 -5.82 -8.21
C THR A 69 1.66 -5.63 -8.19
N TYR A 70 2.20 -4.94 -9.21
CA TYR A 70 3.64 -4.65 -9.34
C TYR A 70 3.95 -3.15 -9.24
N CYS A 71 2.99 -2.33 -8.80
CA CYS A 71 3.12 -0.88 -8.70
C CYS A 71 3.58 -0.20 -10.01
N ASN A 72 3.18 -0.75 -11.14
CA ASN A 72 3.57 -0.29 -12.48
C ASN A 72 2.53 0.66 -13.11
N THR A 73 1.42 0.90 -12.43
CA THR A 73 0.33 1.74 -12.91
C THR A 73 0.27 2.99 -12.05
N THR A 74 0.17 4.17 -12.65
CA THR A 74 -0.06 5.41 -11.91
C THR A 74 -1.47 5.45 -11.35
N CYS A 75 -1.73 6.30 -10.35
CA CYS A 75 -3.11 6.56 -9.94
C CYS A 75 -3.96 7.04 -11.12
N GLY A 76 -5.25 6.68 -11.09
CA GLY A 76 -6.21 7.15 -12.07
C GLY A 76 -6.36 8.67 -12.03
N GLU A 77 -6.89 9.23 -13.12
CA GLU A 77 -7.07 10.68 -13.23
C GLU A 77 -7.88 11.23 -12.05
N GLY A 78 -7.40 12.33 -11.45
CA GLY A 78 -8.03 12.93 -10.29
C GLY A 78 -7.74 12.23 -8.96
N TRP A 79 -6.90 11.19 -8.93
CA TRP A 79 -6.51 10.49 -7.71
C TRP A 79 -5.00 10.55 -7.47
N TYR A 80 -4.61 10.63 -6.20
CA TYR A 80 -3.22 10.70 -5.79
C TYR A 80 -2.97 10.07 -4.41
N GLY A 81 -1.70 10.05 -4.01
CA GLY A 81 -1.29 9.63 -2.68
C GLY A 81 -1.21 8.12 -2.49
N VAL A 82 -1.19 7.67 -1.23
CA VAL A 82 -1.07 6.24 -0.89
C VAL A 82 -2.35 5.51 -1.29
N ASN A 83 -2.20 4.40 -2.02
CA ASN A 83 -3.30 3.61 -2.57
C ASN A 83 -4.27 4.41 -3.45
N CYS A 84 -3.83 5.57 -3.99
CA CYS A 84 -4.68 6.44 -4.79
C CYS A 84 -5.99 6.81 -4.06
N SER A 85 -5.91 7.04 -2.76
CA SER A 85 -7.08 7.27 -1.91
C SER A 85 -7.45 8.75 -1.75
N GLN A 86 -6.62 9.66 -2.25
CA GLN A 86 -6.84 11.10 -2.16
C GLN A 86 -7.36 11.61 -3.50
N HIS A 87 -8.43 12.41 -3.46
CA HIS A 87 -9.01 13.01 -4.65
C HIS A 87 -8.44 14.41 -4.85
N CYS A 88 -8.14 14.77 -6.09
CA CYS A 88 -7.71 16.11 -6.43
C CYS A 88 -8.89 17.06 -6.37
N GLU A 89 -8.95 17.81 -5.28
CA GLU A 89 -9.92 18.90 -5.07
C GLU A 89 -9.52 20.20 -5.80
N GLY A 90 -8.35 20.20 -6.44
CA GLY A 90 -7.74 21.37 -7.05
C GLY A 90 -8.29 21.72 -8.43
N HIS A 91 -8.39 23.02 -8.70
CA HIS A 91 -8.65 23.52 -10.04
C HIS A 91 -7.32 23.85 -10.73
N CYS A 92 -6.68 22.82 -11.27
CA CYS A 92 -5.45 22.99 -12.04
C CYS A 92 -5.75 23.78 -13.33
N LYS A 93 -4.75 24.52 -13.79
CA LYS A 93 -4.80 25.32 -15.02
C LYS A 93 -5.21 24.45 -16.21
N ASP A 94 -6.04 24.99 -17.11
CA ASP A 94 -6.48 24.34 -18.35
C ASP A 94 -7.08 22.93 -18.16
N ASN A 95 -7.69 22.67 -16.98
CA ASN A 95 -8.26 21.38 -16.60
C ASN A 95 -7.24 20.23 -16.61
N MET A 96 -5.96 20.56 -16.38
CA MET A 96 -4.90 19.58 -16.23
C MET A 96 -5.13 18.67 -15.02
N ILE A 97 -4.57 17.47 -15.09
CA ILE A 97 -4.62 16.50 -14.00
C ILE A 97 -3.53 16.87 -13.01
N CYS A 98 -3.89 16.90 -11.74
CA CYS A 98 -2.96 17.04 -10.63
C CYS A 98 -1.89 15.93 -10.63
N ASN A 99 -0.77 16.21 -9.97
CA ASN A 99 0.30 15.26 -9.78
C ASN A 99 -0.20 14.03 -9.01
N HIS A 100 -0.10 12.84 -9.61
CA HIS A 100 -0.57 11.59 -9.02
C HIS A 100 0.15 11.21 -7.71
N VAL A 101 1.32 11.78 -7.41
CA VAL A 101 2.06 11.54 -6.16
C VAL A 101 1.67 12.55 -5.08
N THR A 102 1.70 13.84 -5.41
CA THR A 102 1.59 14.94 -4.44
C THR A 102 0.22 15.62 -4.40
N GLY A 103 -0.61 15.44 -5.42
CA GLY A 103 -1.89 16.13 -5.60
C GLY A 103 -1.76 17.59 -6.01
N GLN A 104 -0.56 18.05 -6.34
CA GLN A 104 -0.29 19.44 -6.72
C GLN A 104 -0.56 19.69 -8.19
N CYS A 105 -0.87 20.95 -8.53
CA CYS A 105 -0.98 21.35 -9.92
C CYS A 105 0.36 21.91 -10.40
N ASP A 106 1.15 21.08 -11.11
CA ASP A 106 2.53 21.40 -11.48
C ASP A 106 2.62 22.63 -12.42
N GLU A 107 1.59 22.86 -13.25
CA GLU A 107 1.47 24.01 -14.17
C GLU A 107 0.70 25.21 -13.56
N GLY A 108 0.40 25.15 -12.26
CA GLY A 108 -0.32 26.18 -11.53
C GLY A 108 -1.85 26.07 -11.58
N CYS A 109 -2.51 27.10 -11.06
CA CYS A 109 -3.96 27.10 -10.84
C CYS A 109 -4.75 27.79 -11.96
N ALA A 110 -5.99 27.36 -12.15
CA ALA A 110 -6.96 28.08 -12.94
C ALA A 110 -7.27 29.47 -12.34
N THR A 111 -7.79 30.38 -13.16
CA THR A 111 -8.12 31.76 -12.75
C THR A 111 -9.01 31.78 -11.50
N GLY A 112 -8.59 32.54 -10.49
CA GLY A 112 -9.31 32.66 -9.22
C GLY A 112 -8.95 31.60 -8.16
N TRP A 113 -8.06 30.66 -8.48
CA TRP A 113 -7.59 29.63 -7.55
C TRP A 113 -6.13 29.85 -7.17
N THR A 114 -5.79 29.49 -5.94
CA THR A 114 -4.46 29.69 -5.36
C THR A 114 -4.06 28.51 -4.45
N GLY A 115 -2.78 28.45 -4.11
CA GLY A 115 -2.20 27.35 -3.34
C GLY A 115 -1.62 26.24 -4.22
N THR A 116 -0.83 25.35 -3.63
CA THR A 116 -0.12 24.27 -4.35
C THR A 116 -1.03 23.20 -4.92
N THR A 117 -2.16 22.95 -4.24
CA THR A 117 -3.22 22.05 -4.70
C THR A 117 -4.39 22.81 -5.33
N CYS A 118 -4.27 24.11 -5.55
CA CYS A 118 -5.31 24.95 -6.15
C CYS A 118 -6.71 24.79 -5.52
N SER A 119 -6.76 24.54 -4.20
CA SER A 119 -7.99 24.31 -3.44
C SER A 119 -8.55 25.59 -2.80
N LYS A 120 -7.81 26.71 -2.86
CA LYS A 120 -8.23 27.98 -2.26
C LYS A 120 -8.73 28.94 -3.35
N GLY A 121 -10.04 28.97 -3.53
CA GLY A 121 -10.71 29.93 -4.39
C GLY A 121 -10.75 31.31 -3.73
N GLY A 122 -10.23 32.33 -4.40
CA GLY A 122 -10.44 33.72 -4.04
C GLY A 122 -11.63 34.27 -4.82
N THR A 123 -12.63 34.81 -4.11
CA THR A 123 -13.65 35.66 -4.74
C THR A 123 -12.95 36.83 -5.42
N CYS A 124 -13.06 36.92 -6.75
CA CYS A 124 -12.71 38.14 -7.46
C CYS A 124 -13.72 39.22 -7.03
N ASN A 125 -13.38 39.99 -6.01
CA ASN A 125 -14.08 41.24 -5.75
C ASN A 125 -13.66 42.19 -6.88
N ILE A 126 -14.54 42.33 -7.87
CA ILE A 126 -14.47 43.37 -8.88
C ILE A 126 -14.73 44.69 -8.12
N PRO A 127 -13.80 45.66 -8.12
CA PRO A 127 -14.03 46.97 -7.52
C PRO A 127 -15.09 47.79 -8.25
#